data_AF-A0A962X8H8-F1
#
_entry.id   AF-A0A962X8H8-F1
#
_cell.length_a   1.000
_cell.length_b   1.000
_cell.length_c   1.000
_cell.angle_alpha   90.00
_cell.angle_beta   90.00
_cell.angle_gamma   90.00
#
_symmetry.space_group_name_H-M   'P 1'
#
loop_
_entity.id
_entity.type
_entity.pdbx_description
1 polymer ?
#
loop_
_entity_poly.entity_id
_entity_poly.type
_entity_poly.pdbx_seq_one_letter_code
_entity_poly.pdbx_strand_id
1 'polypeptide(L)'
;LMGRDDMVRLAQFAHDYRRMIQGNADQLAMFTGMRGWTPPHGWIARGEVQSVCGVGNLVCVVEGADAPLNEILLELREISHW
;
A
#
# COMPACT_ATOMS: atom_id res chain seq x y z
N LEU A 1 -15.66 -14.14 -1.05
CA LEU A 1 -14.25 -14.49 -1.32
C LEU A 1 -13.93 -14.04 -2.74
N MET A 2 -12.88 -13.24 -2.93
CA MET A 2 -12.47 -12.75 -4.26
C MET A 2 -12.17 -13.92 -5.21
N GLY A 3 -12.52 -13.75 -6.48
CA GLY A 3 -12.18 -14.74 -7.51
C GLY A 3 -10.67 -14.80 -7.77
N ARG A 4 -10.20 -15.90 -8.37
CA ARG A 4 -8.77 -16.07 -8.70
C ARG A 4 -8.26 -14.96 -9.62
N ASP A 5 -9.05 -14.57 -10.61
CA ASP A 5 -8.66 -13.52 -11.56
C ASP A 5 -8.58 -12.15 -10.87
N ASP A 6 -9.48 -11.87 -9.92
CA ASP A 6 -9.44 -10.65 -9.12
C ASP A 6 -8.19 -10.60 -8.23
N MET A 7 -7.79 -11.73 -7.66
CA MET A 7 -6.56 -11.85 -6.87
C MET A 7 -5.31 -11.57 -7.70
N VAL A 8 -5.26 -12.07 -8.94
CA VAL A 8 -4.14 -11.78 -9.87
C VAL A 8 -4.09 -10.30 -10.21
N ARG A 9 -5.24 -9.69 -10.51
CA ARG A 9 -5.33 -8.24 -10.79
C ARG A 9 -4.91 -7.41 -9.58
N LEU A 10 -5.32 -7.82 -8.37
CA LEU A 10 -4.92 -7.14 -7.14
C LEU A 10 -3.41 -7.21 -6.91
N ALA A 11 -2.80 -8.37 -7.14
CA ALA A 11 -1.35 -8.54 -7.03
C ALA A 11 -0.59 -7.66 -8.03
N GLN A 12 -1.07 -7.59 -9.28
CA GLN A 12 -0.51 -6.70 -10.31
C GLN A 12 -0.64 -5.23 -9.90
N PHE A 13 -1.84 -4.82 -9.51
CA PHE A 13 -2.09 -3.46 -9.01
C PHE A 13 -1.16 -3.10 -7.86
N ALA A 14 -1.05 -3.96 -6.84
CA ALA A 14 -0.21 -3.72 -5.67
C ALA A 14 1.28 -3.58 -6.05
N HIS A 15 1.75 -4.40 -6.99
CA HIS A 15 3.12 -4.32 -7.51
C HIS A 15 3.37 -2.98 -8.21
N ASP A 16 2.53 -2.62 -9.17
CA ASP A 16 2.69 -1.43 -9.99
C ASP A 16 2.54 -0.15 -9.15
N TYR A 17 1.56 -0.13 -8.25
CA TYR A 17 1.31 1.00 -7.37
C TYR A 17 2.50 1.25 -6.43
N ARG A 18 3.06 0.19 -5.83
CA ARG A 18 4.27 0.31 -5.00
C ARG A 18 5.44 0.91 -5.78
N ARG A 19 5.65 0.49 -7.04
CA ARG A 19 6.72 1.02 -7.90
C ARG A 19 6.52 2.50 -8.21
N MET A 20 5.29 2.90 -8.51
CA MET A 20 4.95 4.30 -8.77
C MET A 20 5.21 5.19 -7.54
N ILE A 21 4.74 4.77 -6.36
CA ILE A 21 4.96 5.52 -5.12
C ILE A 21 6.45 5.62 -4.77
N GLN A 22 7.22 4.55 -4.97
CA GLN A 22 8.68 4.60 -4.80
C GLN A 22 9.34 5.60 -5.77
N GLY A 23 8.91 5.63 -7.04
CA GLY A 23 9.42 6.61 -8.01
C GLY A 23 9.18 8.05 -7.58
N ASN A 24 7.98 8.36 -7.07
CA ASN A 24 7.66 9.69 -6.55
C ASN A 24 8.50 10.04 -5.31
N ALA A 25 8.70 9.06 -4.43
CA ALA A 25 9.53 9.19 -3.24
C ALA A 25 10.99 9.52 -3.60
N ASP A 26 11.54 8.81 -4.59
CA ASP A 26 12.89 9.02 -5.09
C ASP A 26 13.03 10.41 -5.75
N GLN A 27 12.04 10.84 -6.54
CA GLN A 27 12.01 12.19 -7.12
C GLN A 27 12.01 13.28 -6.05
N LEU A 28 11.16 13.15 -5.03
CA LEU A 28 11.11 14.11 -3.94
C LEU A 28 12.43 14.17 -3.17
N ALA A 29 13.07 13.02 -2.92
CA ALA A 29 14.38 12.95 -2.29
C ALA A 29 15.45 13.69 -3.11
N MET A 30 15.43 13.54 -4.45
CA MET A 30 16.34 14.26 -5.35
C MET A 30 16.13 15.77 -5.28
N PHE A 31 14.89 16.26 -5.31
CA PHE A 31 14.61 17.69 -5.32
C PHE A 31 14.87 18.38 -3.97
N THR A 32 14.62 17.68 -2.87
CA THR A 32 14.78 18.22 -1.51
C THR A 32 16.19 18.05 -0.96
N GLY A 33 16.99 17.16 -1.55
CA GLY A 33 18.28 16.74 -0.99
C GLY A 33 18.15 15.91 0.30
N MET A 34 16.92 15.59 0.72
CA MET A 34 16.67 14.79 1.91
C MET A 34 16.89 13.31 1.61
N ARG A 35 17.80 12.67 2.34
CA ARG A 35 17.98 11.21 2.26
C ARG A 35 16.85 10.49 2.97
N GLY A 36 16.40 9.36 2.40
CA GLY A 36 15.52 8.43 3.10
C GLY A 36 14.03 8.73 3.00
N TRP A 37 13.57 9.48 1.99
CA TRP A 37 12.16 9.43 1.60
C TRP A 37 11.89 8.05 0.99
N THR A 38 11.68 7.08 1.86
CA THR A 38 11.21 5.73 1.55
C THR A 38 9.79 5.70 2.11
N PRO A 39 8.77 5.16 1.42
CA PRO A 39 7.47 4.97 2.04
C PRO A 39 7.69 4.11 3.29
N PRO A 40 7.61 4.67 4.51
CA PRO A 40 8.00 3.94 5.68
C PRO A 40 6.84 3.00 5.97
N HIS A 41 7.08 1.71 5.76
CA HIS A 41 6.23 0.62 6.22
C HIS A 41 4.89 0.40 5.50
N GLY A 42 4.53 1.16 4.47
CA GLY A 42 3.33 0.84 3.68
C GLY A 42 2.79 1.97 2.79
N TRP A 43 1.64 1.72 2.19
CA TRP A 43 0.89 2.68 1.38
C TRP A 43 -0.61 2.46 1.49
N ILE A 44 -1.38 3.49 1.16
CA ILE A 44 -2.85 3.46 1.11
C ILE A 44 -3.31 4.15 -0.17
N ALA A 45 -4.13 3.46 -0.96
CA ALA A 45 -4.95 4.04 -2.01
C ALA A 45 -6.40 4.06 -1.51
N ARG A 46 -6.93 5.25 -1.20
CA ARG A 46 -8.34 5.40 -0.79
C ARG A 46 -9.22 5.56 -2.03
N GLY A 47 -10.21 4.69 -2.14
CA GLY A 47 -11.34 4.86 -3.05
C GLY A 47 -12.62 5.23 -2.29
N GLU A 48 -13.67 5.54 -3.03
CA GLU A 48 -14.97 5.96 -2.47
C GLU A 48 -15.67 4.81 -1.72
N VAL A 49 -15.60 3.60 -2.26
CA VAL A 49 -16.24 2.39 -1.69
C VAL A 49 -15.22 1.47 -1.03
N GLN A 50 -14.03 1.36 -1.63
CA GLN A 50 -12.98 0.46 -1.20
C GLN A 50 -11.65 1.20 -1.13
N SER A 51 -10.87 0.88 -0.12
CA SER A 51 -9.47 1.28 0.00
C SER A 51 -8.58 0.07 -0.16
N VAL A 52 -7.38 0.28 -0.72
CA VAL A 52 -6.35 -0.74 -0.80
C VAL A 52 -5.15 -0.26 0.01
N CYS A 53 -4.62 -1.09 0.88
CA CYS A 53 -3.39 -0.80 1.59
C CYS A 53 -2.40 -1.96 1.46
N GLY A 54 -1.10 -1.64 1.51
CA GLY A 54 -0.05 -2.62 1.39
C GLY A 54 1.10 -2.35 2.34
N VAL A 55 1.62 -3.42 2.93
CA VAL A 55 2.78 -3.41 3.85
C VAL A 55 3.66 -4.61 3.52
N GLY A 56 4.94 -4.37 3.21
CA GLY A 56 5.86 -5.44 2.84
C GLY A 56 5.38 -6.22 1.60
N ASN A 57 5.15 -7.52 1.78
CA ASN A 57 4.60 -8.44 0.78
C ASN A 57 3.08 -8.63 0.88
N LEU A 58 2.40 -7.94 1.80
CA LEU A 58 0.97 -8.07 2.04
C LEU A 58 0.19 -6.92 1.39
N VAL A 59 -1.00 -7.26 0.91
CA VAL A 59 -1.99 -6.31 0.40
C VAL A 59 -3.36 -6.65 0.97
N CYS A 60 -4.11 -5.64 1.35
CA CYS A 60 -5.45 -5.75 1.88
C CYS A 60 -6.40 -4.82 1.11
N VAL A 61 -7.60 -5.32 0.81
CA VAL A 61 -8.72 -4.51 0.33
C VAL A 61 -9.68 -4.34 1.49
N VAL A 62 -10.04 -3.10 1.77
CA VAL A 62 -10.88 -2.71 2.91
C VAL A 62 -12.11 -2.01 2.37
N GLU A 63 -13.29 -2.47 2.78
CA GLU A 63 -14.57 -1.85 2.42
C GLU A 63 -14.97 -0.76 3.42
N GLY A 64 -15.54 0.33 2.91
CA GLY A 64 -16.06 1.43 3.70
C GLY A 64 -15.10 2.60 3.88
N ALA A 65 -15.62 3.81 3.70
CA ALA A 65 -14.86 5.05 3.84
C ALA A 65 -14.37 5.30 5.28
N ASP A 66 -15.11 4.81 6.28
CA ASP A 66 -14.82 4.98 7.71
C ASP A 66 -14.01 3.82 8.31
N ALA A 67 -13.49 2.92 7.48
CA ALA A 67 -12.70 1.80 7.99
C ALA A 67 -11.45 2.29 8.75
N PRO A 68 -11.05 1.63 9.86
CA PRO A 68 -9.93 2.06 10.69
C PRO A 68 -8.59 1.71 10.02
N LEU A 69 -8.28 2.35 8.89
CA LEU A 69 -7.12 2.01 8.04
C LEU A 69 -5.78 2.10 8.80
N ASN A 70 -5.67 3.00 9.79
CA ASN A 70 -4.48 3.08 10.63
C ASN A 70 -4.26 1.81 11.44
N GLU A 71 -5.30 1.28 12.08
CA GLU A 71 -5.21 0.04 12.87
C GLU A 71 -4.88 -1.13 11.94
N ILE A 72 -5.56 -1.21 10.79
CA ILE A 72 -5.29 -2.25 9.77
C ILE A 72 -3.83 -2.21 9.32
N LEU A 73 -3.24 -1.03 9.09
CA LEU A 73 -1.84 -0.91 8.70
C LEU A 73 -0.87 -1.33 9.80
N LEU A 74 -1.19 -1.06 11.07
CA LEU A 74 -0.37 -1.51 12.20
C LEU A 74 -0.37 -3.03 12.29
N GLU A 75 -1.53 -3.65 12.16
CA GLU A 75 -1.67 -5.10 12.12
C GLU A 75 -0.92 -5.71 10.92
N LEU A 76 -1.15 -5.17 9.71
CA LEU A 76 -0.44 -5.60 8.49
C LEU A 76 1.07 -5.52 8.64
N ARG A 77 1.57 -4.49 9.35
CA ARG A 77 3.00 -4.36 9.64
C ARG A 77 3.49 -5.48 10.55
N GLU A 78 2.77 -5.77 11.63
CA GLU A 78 3.13 -6.86 12.54
C GLU A 78 3.21 -8.19 11.81
N ILE A 79 2.20 -8.53 11.00
CA ILE A 79 2.14 -9.81 10.30
C ILE A 79 3.13 -9.90 9.12
N SER A 80 3.53 -8.77 8.52
CA SER A 80 4.51 -8.77 7.40
C SER A 80 5.92 -9.21 7.79
N HIS A 81 6.20 -9.31 9.08
CA HIS A 81 7.51 -9.71 9.62
C HIS A 81 7.64 -11.22 9.86
N TRP A 82 6.56 -11.98 9.73
CA TRP A 82 6.53 -13.44 9.84
C TRP A 82 6.68 -14.11 8.47
#